data_AF-A0A561C0M7-F1
#
_entry.id   AF-A0A561C0M7-F1
#
_cell.length_a   1.000
_cell.length_b   1.000
_cell.length_c   1.000
_cell.angle_alpha   90.00
_cell.angle_beta   90.00
_cell.angle_gamma   90.00
#
_symmetry.space_group_name_H-M   'P 1'
#
loop_
_entity.id
_entity.type
_entity.pdbx_description
1 polymer ?
#
loop_
_entity_poly.entity_id
_entity_poly.type
_entity_poly.pdbx_seq_one_letter_code
_entity_poly.pdbx_strand_id
1 'polypeptide(L)'
;MRSHYPACERAENNLCRCQQCGGMMHRIEWALIAAVEESGAERRKRRRSLERAWDRLADDRRAKPATVAQVAVNSGFVDLVDWLADDYRAAVGAGEESRSTVAQLRAGLVGMVSDAVREEVDKIVGPPGPSRDANPLRLGLADHFWCDLFAAIAQVAQQLQGELDEVPDHIAGLIVRSRQADNNLVRPKRGTPKPVKRIPLEDLMVERVVSAAVRTAWAPVQAIYQAKLQLLIRHAQVLAILICPAPEHHRSVVEYCMHPLFGEEIAGPTVERIKRALYEDLFSPGLE
;
A
#
# COMPACT_ATOMS: atom_id res chain seq x y z
N MET A 1 24.78 4.03 -13.02
CA MET A 1 24.62 4.70 -11.72
C MET A 1 25.43 5.99 -11.70
N ARG A 2 24.80 7.15 -11.91
CA ARG A 2 25.44 8.46 -11.70
C ARG A 2 25.26 8.86 -10.23
N SER A 3 26.26 9.53 -9.65
CA SER A 3 26.44 9.65 -8.19
C SER A 3 25.21 10.24 -7.49
N HIS A 4 24.63 9.44 -6.62
CA HIS A 4 23.87 9.90 -5.49
C HIS A 4 24.85 10.32 -4.38
N TYR A 5 24.51 11.28 -3.53
CA TYR A 5 25.35 11.57 -2.37
C TYR A 5 25.27 10.39 -1.39
N PRO A 6 26.40 9.76 -0.99
CA PRO A 6 26.38 8.63 -0.06
C PRO A 6 25.67 8.93 1.27
N ALA A 7 25.61 10.21 1.65
CA ALA A 7 24.89 10.70 2.81
C ALA A 7 23.36 10.49 2.71
N CYS A 8 22.78 10.44 1.51
CA CYS A 8 21.36 10.25 1.32
C CYS A 8 20.94 8.79 1.37
N GLU A 9 21.81 7.87 0.92
CA GLU A 9 21.61 6.41 1.02
C GLU A 9 21.58 5.93 2.46
N ARG A 10 22.36 6.57 3.33
CA ARG A 10 22.47 6.23 4.76
C ARG A 10 21.67 7.17 5.66
N ALA A 11 20.75 7.95 5.07
CA ALA A 11 19.97 8.90 5.84
C ALA A 11 18.95 8.16 6.72
N GLU A 12 19.06 8.38 8.03
CA GLU A 12 18.08 7.88 9.00
C GLU A 12 16.97 8.89 9.29
N ASN A 13 17.19 10.15 8.90
CA ASN A 13 16.18 11.19 9.03
C ASN A 13 15.20 11.12 7.85
N ASN A 14 14.04 11.73 8.03
CA ASN A 14 12.98 11.67 7.04
C ASN A 14 13.06 12.85 6.04
N LEU A 15 13.94 13.82 6.23
CA LEU A 15 14.00 15.05 5.43
C LEU A 15 15.14 15.03 4.41
N CYS A 16 14.83 14.82 3.12
CA CYS A 16 15.79 15.04 2.04
C CYS A 16 15.95 16.54 1.79
N ARG A 17 17.18 17.03 1.92
CA ARG A 17 17.59 18.38 1.46
C ARG A 17 18.37 18.33 0.14
N CYS A 18 18.23 17.20 -0.55
CA CYS A 18 19.08 16.76 -1.63
C CYS A 18 18.41 16.95 -2.99
N GLN A 19 19.02 17.76 -3.86
CA GLN A 19 18.43 18.06 -5.17
C GLN A 19 18.68 16.96 -6.23
N GLN A 20 19.55 15.99 -5.91
CA GLN A 20 19.98 14.96 -6.86
C GLN A 20 19.06 13.74 -6.89
N CYS A 21 18.54 13.29 -5.74
CA CYS A 21 17.65 12.14 -5.67
C CYS A 21 16.17 12.53 -5.70
N GLY A 22 15.87 13.83 -5.50
CA GLY A 22 14.50 14.32 -5.46
C GLY A 22 13.66 13.62 -4.40
N GLY A 23 14.24 13.24 -3.26
CA GLY A 23 13.56 12.53 -2.17
C GLY A 23 13.40 11.01 -2.34
N MET A 24 13.42 10.49 -3.57
CA MET A 24 13.04 9.10 -3.83
C MET A 24 13.90 8.06 -3.11
N MET A 25 15.22 8.22 -3.15
CA MET A 25 16.16 7.27 -2.55
C MET A 25 16.47 7.60 -1.09
N HIS A 26 15.86 8.67 -0.56
CA HIS A 26 16.07 9.07 0.82
C HIS A 26 15.39 8.05 1.73
N ARG A 27 16.14 7.53 2.71
CA ARG A 27 15.68 6.55 3.71
C ARG A 27 15.33 5.14 3.19
N ILE A 28 14.95 4.95 1.91
CA ILE A 28 14.72 3.61 1.35
C ILE A 28 15.96 2.74 1.51
N GLU A 29 17.11 3.19 0.98
CA GLU A 29 18.28 2.32 0.93
C GLU A 29 18.77 2.00 2.35
N TRP A 30 18.69 2.98 3.26
CA TRP A 30 18.94 2.74 4.68
C TRP A 30 17.99 1.67 5.25
N ALA A 31 16.69 1.74 4.98
CA ALA A 31 15.72 0.77 5.50
C ALA A 31 15.98 -0.65 4.96
N LEU A 32 16.32 -0.77 3.68
CA LEU A 32 16.63 -2.04 3.04
C LEU A 32 17.98 -2.62 3.54
N ILE A 33 18.99 -1.76 3.72
CA ILE A 33 20.26 -2.15 4.37
C ILE A 33 20.03 -2.55 5.82
N ALA A 34 19.22 -1.81 6.57
CA ALA A 34 18.89 -2.13 7.96
C ALA A 34 18.16 -3.47 8.08
N ALA A 35 17.31 -3.81 7.11
CA ALA A 35 16.64 -5.10 7.06
C ALA A 35 17.66 -6.25 6.85
N VAL A 36 18.61 -6.08 5.94
CA VAL A 36 19.55 -7.13 5.50
C VAL A 36 20.78 -7.25 6.39
N GLU A 37 21.47 -6.13 6.64
CA GLU A 37 22.82 -6.07 7.18
C GLU A 37 22.85 -5.71 8.67
N GLU A 38 21.88 -4.94 9.16
CA GLU A 38 21.88 -4.51 10.56
C GLU A 38 21.60 -5.70 11.49
N SER A 39 22.39 -5.79 12.57
CA SER A 39 22.17 -6.83 13.58
C SER A 39 20.81 -6.64 14.26
N GLY A 40 20.17 -7.75 14.65
CA GLY A 40 18.93 -7.67 15.44
C GLY A 40 19.10 -6.89 16.77
N ALA A 41 20.33 -6.76 17.28
CA ALA A 41 20.59 -5.99 18.50
C ALA A 41 20.44 -4.47 18.28
N GLU A 42 20.91 -3.94 17.15
CA GLU A 42 20.81 -2.52 16.82
C GLU A 42 19.36 -2.14 16.45
N ARG A 43 18.65 -2.97 15.68
CA ARG A 43 17.22 -2.73 15.43
C ARG A 43 16.37 -2.73 16.71
N ARG A 44 16.63 -3.69 17.61
CA ARG A 44 16.01 -3.70 18.95
C ARG A 44 16.37 -2.46 19.78
N LYS A 45 17.58 -1.91 19.64
CA LYS A 45 17.98 -0.68 20.32
C LYS A 45 17.20 0.53 19.79
N ARG A 46 16.99 0.62 18.47
CA ARG A 46 16.14 1.64 17.83
C ARG A 46 14.71 1.56 18.31
N ARG A 47 14.11 0.36 18.31
CA ARG A 47 12.79 0.06 18.88
C ARG A 47 12.66 0.54 20.33
N ARG A 48 13.57 0.13 21.21
CA ARG A 48 13.59 0.58 22.62
C ARG A 48 13.76 2.09 22.79
N SER A 49 14.40 2.76 21.84
CA SER A 49 14.51 4.22 21.87
C SER A 49 13.16 4.90 21.62
N LEU A 50 12.40 4.40 20.64
CA LEU A 50 11.06 4.89 20.32
C LEU A 50 10.05 4.53 21.42
N GLU A 51 10.12 3.33 21.97
CA GLU A 51 9.29 2.92 23.11
C GLU A 51 9.49 3.85 24.31
N ARG A 52 10.75 4.12 24.69
CA ARG A 52 11.06 5.10 25.75
C ARG A 52 10.67 6.53 25.40
N ALA A 53 10.62 6.89 24.12
CA ALA A 53 10.10 8.20 23.71
C ALA A 53 8.57 8.24 23.88
N TRP A 54 7.88 7.18 23.46
CA TRP A 54 6.44 7.02 23.60
C TRP A 54 6.02 7.07 25.07
N ASP A 55 6.63 6.26 25.94
CA ASP A 55 6.29 6.18 27.36
C ASP A 55 6.44 7.53 28.08
N ARG A 56 7.37 8.38 27.61
CA ARG A 56 7.55 9.74 28.14
C ARG A 56 6.52 10.74 27.63
N LEU A 57 6.03 10.56 26.42
CA LEU A 57 5.22 11.56 25.71
C LEU A 57 3.72 11.25 25.75
N ALA A 58 3.31 9.98 25.73
CA ALA A 58 1.93 9.56 25.52
C ALA A 58 0.96 10.11 26.59
N ASP A 59 1.45 10.24 27.82
CA ASP A 59 0.66 10.72 28.96
C ASP A 59 1.09 12.13 29.45
N ASP A 60 2.09 12.74 28.81
CA ASP A 60 2.49 14.12 29.13
C ASP A 60 1.54 15.11 28.47
N ARG A 61 0.68 15.74 29.27
CA ARG A 61 -0.27 16.78 28.82
C ARG A 61 0.41 17.99 28.17
N ARG A 62 1.73 18.17 28.34
CA ARG A 62 2.51 19.24 27.71
C ARG A 62 3.15 18.82 26.39
N ALA A 63 3.13 17.53 26.04
CA ALA A 63 3.65 17.04 24.78
C ALA A 63 2.85 17.63 23.61
N LYS A 64 3.55 18.00 22.54
CA LYS A 64 2.90 18.47 21.32
C LYS A 64 2.28 17.26 20.59
N PRO A 65 1.00 17.33 20.16
CA PRO A 65 0.35 16.23 19.44
C PRO A 65 1.16 15.72 18.24
N ALA A 66 1.71 16.63 17.43
CA ALA A 66 2.55 16.28 16.29
C ALA A 66 3.79 15.45 16.68
N THR A 67 4.39 15.71 17.84
CA THR A 67 5.55 14.93 18.32
C THR A 67 5.13 13.54 18.81
N VAL A 68 3.97 13.43 19.45
CA VAL A 68 3.40 12.13 19.86
C VAL A 68 3.09 11.28 18.63
N ALA A 69 2.43 11.88 17.63
CA ALA A 69 2.10 11.29 16.34
C ALA A 69 3.36 10.81 15.60
N GLN A 70 4.38 11.65 15.51
CA GLN A 70 5.64 11.30 14.85
C GLN A 70 6.34 10.11 15.53
N VAL A 71 6.33 10.02 16.87
CA VAL A 71 6.92 8.86 17.58
C VAL A 71 6.10 7.59 17.33
N ALA A 72 4.77 7.68 17.32
CA ALA A 72 3.89 6.55 17.02
C ALA A 72 4.14 6.01 15.61
N VAL A 73 4.16 6.89 14.61
CA VAL A 73 4.34 6.52 13.20
C VAL A 73 5.75 5.99 12.94
N ASN A 74 6.78 6.61 13.53
CA ASN A 74 8.15 6.09 13.44
C ASN A 74 8.29 4.70 14.08
N SER A 75 7.46 4.36 15.07
CA SER A 75 7.41 2.99 15.61
C SER A 75 6.89 2.01 14.56
N GLY A 76 5.88 2.40 13.77
CA GLY A 76 5.37 1.60 12.65
C GLY A 76 6.39 1.42 11.54
N PHE A 77 7.21 2.44 11.27
CA PHE A 77 8.33 2.30 10.36
C PHE A 77 9.38 1.28 10.85
N VAL A 78 9.70 1.26 12.14
CA VAL A 78 10.63 0.27 12.70
C VAL A 78 10.05 -1.14 12.65
N ASP A 79 8.74 -1.31 12.88
CA ASP A 79 8.05 -2.60 12.67
C ASP A 79 8.22 -3.07 11.24
N LEU A 80 8.04 -2.18 10.26
CA LEU A 80 8.17 -2.52 8.85
C LEU A 80 9.60 -2.95 8.49
N VAL A 81 10.62 -2.29 9.03
CA VAL A 81 12.02 -2.70 8.83
C VAL A 81 12.32 -4.05 9.49
N ASP A 82 11.76 -4.33 10.67
CA ASP A 82 11.90 -5.63 11.31
C ASP A 82 11.19 -6.73 10.51
N TRP A 83 10.00 -6.47 9.99
CA TRP A 83 9.27 -7.37 9.10
C TRP A 83 10.06 -7.68 7.82
N LEU A 84 10.60 -6.66 7.14
CA LEU A 84 11.45 -6.83 5.96
C LEU A 84 12.67 -7.70 6.26
N ALA A 85 13.25 -7.57 7.45
CA ALA A 85 14.40 -8.35 7.86
C ALA A 85 14.05 -9.83 8.09
N ASP A 86 12.89 -10.09 8.69
CA ASP A 86 12.44 -11.46 8.95
C ASP A 86 12.03 -12.18 7.66
N ASP A 87 11.36 -11.48 6.74
CA ASP A 87 11.09 -11.95 5.39
C ASP A 87 12.38 -12.28 4.62
N TYR A 88 13.37 -11.38 4.65
CA TYR A 88 14.66 -11.62 4.02
C TYR A 88 15.38 -12.85 4.59
N ARG A 89 15.43 -12.99 5.92
CA ARG A 89 16.05 -14.16 6.58
C ARG A 89 15.34 -15.46 6.24
N ALA A 90 14.01 -15.46 6.20
CA ALA A 90 13.22 -16.61 5.81
C ALA A 90 13.55 -17.03 4.36
N ALA A 91 13.60 -16.07 3.43
CA ALA A 91 13.95 -16.31 2.04
C ALA A 91 15.38 -16.86 1.88
N VAL A 92 16.37 -16.26 2.57
CA VAL A 92 17.77 -16.73 2.56
C VAL A 92 17.87 -18.14 3.15
N GLY A 93 17.19 -18.41 4.26
CA GLY A 93 17.15 -19.74 4.88
C GLY A 93 16.54 -20.81 3.98
N ALA A 94 15.60 -20.43 3.11
CA ALA A 94 15.00 -21.30 2.09
C ALA A 94 15.82 -21.39 0.78
N GLY A 95 16.90 -20.61 0.64
CA GLY A 95 17.68 -20.55 -0.61
C GLY A 95 16.98 -19.77 -1.74
N GLU A 96 16.01 -18.92 -1.42
CA GLU A 96 15.16 -18.20 -2.37
C GLU A 96 15.29 -16.67 -2.22
N GLU A 97 16.50 -16.15 -1.99
CA GLU A 97 16.75 -14.72 -1.72
C GLU A 97 16.08 -13.77 -2.74
N SER A 98 16.05 -14.15 -4.01
CA SER A 98 15.44 -13.38 -5.10
C SER A 98 13.92 -13.17 -4.93
N ARG A 99 13.28 -13.96 -4.08
CA ARG A 99 11.86 -13.84 -3.72
C ARG A 99 11.61 -13.03 -2.47
N SER A 100 12.63 -12.59 -1.73
CA SER A 100 12.42 -11.68 -0.60
C SER A 100 11.82 -10.35 -1.07
N THR A 101 10.98 -9.75 -0.24
CA THR A 101 10.39 -8.42 -0.47
C THR A 101 11.49 -7.39 -0.66
N VAL A 102 12.60 -7.49 0.09
CA VAL A 102 13.76 -6.60 -0.08
C VAL A 102 14.33 -6.70 -1.50
N ALA A 103 14.58 -7.91 -2.00
CA ALA A 103 15.10 -8.10 -3.35
C ALA A 103 14.11 -7.60 -4.41
N GLN A 104 12.82 -7.87 -4.22
CA GLN A 104 11.76 -7.43 -5.14
C GLN A 104 11.57 -5.91 -5.16
N LEU A 105 11.66 -5.24 -4.02
CA LEU A 105 11.61 -3.77 -3.95
C LEU A 105 12.81 -3.14 -4.65
N ARG A 106 14.03 -3.66 -4.43
CA ARG A 106 15.25 -3.19 -5.09
C ARG A 106 15.20 -3.37 -6.61
N ALA A 107 14.86 -4.57 -7.07
CA ALA A 107 14.86 -4.90 -8.49
C ALA A 107 13.63 -4.37 -9.24
N GLY A 108 12.50 -4.24 -8.53
CA GLY A 108 11.20 -3.96 -9.12
C GLY A 108 10.83 -2.49 -9.06
N LEU A 109 9.91 -2.16 -8.15
CA LEU A 109 9.18 -0.89 -8.14
C LEU A 109 10.10 0.32 -7.91
N VAL A 110 11.17 0.19 -7.12
CA VAL A 110 12.16 1.28 -6.96
C VAL A 110 12.91 1.52 -8.25
N GLY A 111 13.56 0.49 -8.82
CA GLY A 111 14.36 0.65 -10.04
C GLY A 111 13.53 1.12 -11.24
N MET A 112 12.42 0.46 -11.52
CA MET A 112 11.60 0.76 -12.70
C MET A 112 10.91 2.12 -12.65
N VAL A 113 10.30 2.46 -11.50
CA VAL A 113 9.56 3.74 -11.38
C VAL A 113 10.53 4.89 -11.22
N SER A 114 11.64 4.70 -10.48
CA SER A 114 12.64 5.75 -10.29
C SER A 114 13.18 6.23 -11.61
N ASP A 115 13.68 5.30 -12.42
CA ASP A 115 14.41 5.66 -13.63
C ASP A 115 13.46 6.27 -14.66
N ALA A 116 12.25 5.70 -14.82
CA ALA A 116 11.25 6.23 -15.75
C ALA A 116 10.75 7.62 -15.35
N VAL A 117 10.33 7.80 -14.08
CA VAL A 117 9.80 9.09 -13.63
C VAL A 117 10.91 10.14 -13.57
N ARG A 118 12.12 9.77 -13.17
CA ARG A 118 13.27 10.68 -13.16
C ARG A 118 13.65 11.12 -14.56
N GLU A 119 13.61 10.23 -15.55
CA GLU A 119 13.86 10.61 -16.94
C GLU A 119 12.85 11.67 -17.42
N GLU A 120 11.56 11.48 -17.12
CA GLU A 120 10.52 12.46 -17.45
C GLU A 120 10.69 13.78 -16.69
N VAL A 121 11.04 13.73 -15.41
CA VAL A 121 11.38 14.92 -14.62
C VAL A 121 12.57 15.65 -15.24
N ASP A 122 13.66 14.95 -15.55
CA ASP A 122 14.86 15.53 -16.14
C ASP A 122 14.57 16.20 -17.50
N LYS A 123 13.62 15.67 -18.29
CA LYS A 123 13.14 16.28 -19.55
C LYS A 123 12.40 17.60 -19.31
N ILE A 124 11.61 17.70 -18.23
CA ILE A 124 10.76 18.87 -17.96
C ILE A 124 11.53 19.97 -17.22
N VAL A 125 12.23 19.61 -16.14
CA VAL A 125 12.89 20.58 -15.24
C VAL A 125 14.39 20.72 -15.46
N GLY A 126 14.94 19.99 -16.44
CA GLY A 126 16.37 19.87 -16.70
C GLY A 126 17.08 18.95 -15.69
N PRO A 127 18.27 18.41 -16.02
CA PRO A 127 19.03 17.54 -15.12
C PRO A 127 19.47 18.29 -13.85
N PRO A 128 19.83 17.57 -12.76
CA PRO A 128 20.30 18.23 -11.55
C PRO A 128 21.56 19.04 -11.86
N GLY A 129 21.54 20.34 -11.58
CA GLY A 129 22.67 21.24 -11.78
C GLY A 129 23.75 21.08 -10.70
N PRO A 130 24.99 21.54 -10.96
CA PRO A 130 26.06 21.60 -9.96
C PRO A 130 25.92 22.77 -8.97
N SER A 131 24.98 23.69 -9.21
CA SER A 131 24.77 24.90 -8.40
C SER A 131 24.11 24.60 -7.05
N ARG A 132 24.47 25.41 -6.04
CA ARG A 132 23.77 25.48 -4.74
C ARG A 132 22.37 26.07 -4.84
N ASP A 133 22.04 26.75 -5.93
CA ASP A 133 20.73 27.34 -6.14
C ASP A 133 19.70 26.24 -6.36
N ALA A 134 18.86 26.07 -5.35
CA ALA A 134 17.92 24.98 -5.36
C ALA A 134 16.83 25.20 -6.41
N ASN A 135 16.74 24.29 -7.38
CA ASN A 135 15.60 24.27 -8.29
C ASN A 135 14.34 23.99 -7.45
N PRO A 136 13.41 24.96 -7.29
CA PRO A 136 12.26 24.81 -6.40
C PRO A 136 11.36 23.65 -6.81
N LEU A 137 11.30 23.34 -8.12
CA LEU A 137 10.53 22.20 -8.63
C LEU A 137 11.15 20.88 -8.19
N ARG A 138 12.48 20.76 -8.20
CA ARG A 138 13.18 19.56 -7.70
C ARG A 138 13.07 19.41 -6.19
N LEU A 139 13.07 20.51 -5.45
CA LEU A 139 12.80 20.49 -4.02
C LEU A 139 11.36 20.07 -3.72
N GLY A 140 10.38 20.54 -4.50
CA GLY A 140 8.98 20.12 -4.38
C GLY A 140 8.79 18.63 -4.61
N LEU A 141 9.51 18.05 -5.59
CA LEU A 141 9.52 16.59 -5.80
C LEU A 141 10.12 15.81 -4.62
N ALA A 142 11.05 16.44 -3.88
CA ALA A 142 11.69 15.84 -2.72
C ALA A 142 10.87 15.92 -1.42
N ASP A 143 9.73 16.63 -1.44
CA ASP A 143 8.84 16.77 -0.30
C ASP A 143 7.91 15.55 -0.22
N HIS A 144 6.73 15.60 -0.85
CA HIS A 144 5.72 14.52 -0.74
C HIS A 144 5.39 13.80 -2.06
N PHE A 145 5.92 14.26 -3.20
CA PHE A 145 5.54 13.73 -4.52
C PHE A 145 5.62 12.20 -4.63
N TRP A 146 6.70 11.57 -4.15
CA TRP A 146 6.86 10.12 -4.30
C TRP A 146 5.93 9.34 -3.38
N CYS A 147 5.74 9.78 -2.14
CA CYS A 147 4.79 9.11 -1.25
C CYS A 147 3.34 9.34 -1.71
N ASP A 148 3.02 10.49 -2.33
CA ASP A 148 1.73 10.72 -2.99
C ASP A 148 1.53 9.73 -4.15
N LEU A 149 2.53 9.59 -5.02
CA LEU A 149 2.47 8.68 -6.16
C LEU A 149 2.22 7.24 -5.72
N PHE A 150 3.01 6.72 -4.78
CA PHE A 150 2.84 5.34 -4.34
C PHE A 150 1.57 5.13 -3.52
N ALA A 151 1.14 6.10 -2.72
CA ALA A 151 -0.16 6.03 -2.04
C ALA A 151 -1.31 6.00 -3.04
N ALA A 152 -1.26 6.81 -4.09
CA ALA A 152 -2.26 6.81 -5.17
C ALA A 152 -2.26 5.48 -5.93
N ILE A 153 -1.08 4.91 -6.25
CA ILE A 153 -0.98 3.58 -6.87
C ILE A 153 -1.61 2.52 -5.97
N ALA A 154 -1.29 2.52 -4.67
CA ALA A 154 -1.84 1.58 -3.71
C ALA A 154 -3.36 1.70 -3.62
N GLN A 155 -3.89 2.93 -3.54
CA GLN A 155 -5.32 3.20 -3.47
C GLN A 155 -6.06 2.71 -4.72
N VAL A 156 -5.59 3.10 -5.91
CA VAL A 156 -6.23 2.72 -7.18
C VAL A 156 -6.14 1.21 -7.40
N ALA A 157 -5.01 0.58 -7.06
CA ALA A 157 -4.87 -0.87 -7.18
C ALA A 157 -5.80 -1.63 -6.20
N GLN A 158 -6.03 -1.11 -4.99
CA GLN A 158 -7.00 -1.66 -4.04
C GLN A 158 -8.45 -1.53 -4.57
N GLN A 159 -8.80 -0.38 -5.15
CA GLN A 159 -10.11 -0.17 -5.77
C GLN A 159 -10.32 -1.14 -6.95
N LEU A 160 -9.34 -1.26 -7.84
CA LEU A 160 -9.38 -2.20 -8.95
C LEU A 160 -9.54 -3.65 -8.47
N GLN A 161 -8.86 -4.04 -7.39
CA GLN A 161 -9.03 -5.36 -6.80
C GLN A 161 -10.48 -5.59 -6.35
N GLY A 162 -11.07 -4.63 -5.63
CA GLY A 162 -12.47 -4.69 -5.21
C GLY A 162 -13.43 -4.84 -6.39
N GLU A 163 -13.25 -4.04 -7.44
CA GLU A 163 -14.06 -4.13 -8.66
C GLU A 163 -13.92 -5.50 -9.35
N LEU A 164 -12.70 -6.05 -9.43
CA LEU A 164 -12.44 -7.35 -10.02
C LEU A 164 -13.05 -8.51 -9.21
N ASP A 165 -13.14 -8.35 -7.88
CA ASP A 165 -13.77 -9.32 -6.98
C ASP A 165 -15.30 -9.33 -7.13
N GLU A 166 -15.91 -8.25 -7.63
CA GLU A 166 -17.36 -8.15 -7.92
C GLU A 166 -17.78 -8.67 -9.30
N VAL A 167 -16.82 -8.91 -10.20
CA VAL A 167 -17.08 -9.39 -11.57
C VAL A 167 -17.92 -10.69 -11.61
N PRO A 168 -17.67 -11.72 -10.77
CA PRO A 168 -18.49 -12.93 -10.76
C PRO A 168 -19.97 -12.66 -10.50
N ASP A 169 -20.27 -11.73 -9.60
CA ASP A 169 -21.65 -11.42 -9.23
C ASP A 169 -22.35 -10.62 -10.35
N HIS A 170 -21.60 -9.74 -11.04
CA HIS A 170 -22.07 -9.06 -12.25
C HIS A 170 -22.40 -10.04 -13.39
N ILE A 171 -21.51 -10.99 -13.67
CA ILE A 171 -21.71 -12.03 -14.69
C ILE A 171 -22.92 -12.91 -14.33
N ALA A 172 -23.02 -13.35 -13.07
CA ALA A 172 -24.16 -14.14 -12.60
C ALA A 172 -25.49 -13.39 -12.79
N GLY A 173 -25.52 -12.10 -12.42
CA GLY A 173 -26.68 -11.24 -12.64
C GLY A 173 -27.06 -11.09 -14.12
N LEU A 174 -26.08 -10.96 -15.03
CA LEU A 174 -26.33 -10.92 -16.47
C LEU A 174 -26.95 -12.23 -16.99
N ILE A 175 -26.44 -13.38 -16.54
CA ILE A 175 -26.95 -14.70 -16.95
C ILE A 175 -28.40 -14.89 -16.45
N VAL A 176 -28.68 -14.56 -15.19
CA VAL A 176 -30.03 -14.68 -14.61
C VAL A 176 -31.01 -13.77 -15.36
N ARG A 177 -30.66 -12.50 -15.58
CA ARG A 177 -31.49 -11.55 -16.33
C ARG A 177 -31.76 -12.01 -17.77
N SER A 178 -30.74 -12.53 -18.47
CA SER A 178 -30.89 -13.07 -19.82
C SER A 178 -31.89 -14.24 -19.83
N ARG A 179 -31.76 -15.19 -18.90
CA ARG A 179 -32.69 -16.33 -18.80
C ARG A 179 -34.13 -15.92 -18.48
N GLN A 180 -34.31 -14.92 -17.64
CA GLN A 180 -35.63 -14.37 -17.33
C GLN A 180 -36.25 -13.68 -18.56
N ALA A 181 -35.45 -12.95 -19.34
CA ALA A 181 -35.89 -12.33 -20.58
C ALA A 181 -36.32 -13.38 -21.63
N ASP A 182 -35.54 -14.45 -21.80
CA ASP A 182 -35.86 -15.54 -22.73
C ASP A 182 -37.16 -16.27 -22.35
N ASN A 183 -37.40 -16.49 -21.05
CA ASN A 183 -38.64 -17.08 -20.57
C ASN A 183 -39.86 -16.18 -20.83
N ASN A 184 -39.69 -14.86 -20.80
CA ASN A 184 -40.75 -13.89 -21.09
C ASN A 184 -41.05 -13.74 -22.59
N LEU A 185 -40.13 -14.13 -23.47
CA LEU A 185 -40.30 -14.10 -24.93
C LEU A 185 -41.12 -15.29 -25.47
N VAL A 186 -41.35 -16.33 -24.67
CA VAL A 186 -42.28 -17.42 -25.02
C VAL A 186 -43.72 -16.89 -24.95
N ARG A 187 -44.17 -16.25 -26.03
CA ARG A 187 -45.55 -15.81 -26.20
C ARG A 187 -46.44 -17.07 -26.23
N PRO A 188 -47.39 -17.26 -25.28
CA PRO A 188 -48.20 -18.46 -25.26
C PRO A 188 -48.98 -18.56 -26.58
N LYS A 189 -48.91 -19.71 -27.26
CA LYS A 189 -49.79 -20.01 -28.39
C LYS A 189 -51.24 -19.82 -27.92
N ARG A 190 -52.07 -19.11 -28.71
CA ARG A 190 -53.50 -18.91 -28.41
C ARG A 190 -54.14 -20.27 -28.04
N GLY A 191 -54.62 -20.39 -26.81
CA GLY A 191 -55.23 -21.63 -26.28
C GLY A 191 -54.35 -22.47 -25.34
N THR A 192 -53.08 -22.10 -25.11
CA THR A 192 -52.24 -22.76 -24.10
C THR A 192 -52.46 -22.15 -22.70
N PRO A 193 -52.43 -22.98 -21.62
CA PRO A 193 -52.56 -22.47 -20.25
C PRO A 193 -51.47 -21.43 -19.98
N LYS A 194 -51.82 -20.35 -19.24
CA LYS A 194 -50.87 -19.32 -18.81
C LYS A 194 -49.66 -20.00 -18.17
N PRO A 195 -48.41 -19.54 -18.44
CA PRO A 195 -47.24 -20.07 -17.77
C PRO A 195 -47.47 -20.00 -16.25
N VAL A 196 -47.28 -21.14 -15.58
CA VAL A 196 -47.35 -21.25 -14.13
C VAL A 196 -46.41 -20.20 -13.56
N LYS A 197 -46.90 -19.34 -12.65
CA LYS A 197 -46.04 -18.44 -11.89
C LYS A 197 -44.96 -19.31 -11.23
N ARG A 198 -43.71 -19.13 -11.62
CA ARG A 198 -42.59 -19.82 -10.97
C ARG A 198 -42.66 -19.55 -9.47
N ILE A 199 -42.42 -20.60 -8.69
CA ILE A 199 -42.40 -20.51 -7.25
C ILE A 199 -41.12 -19.72 -6.90
N PRO A 200 -41.19 -18.72 -6.00
CA PRO A 200 -40.03 -17.90 -5.63
C PRO A 200 -38.77 -18.70 -5.23
N LEU A 201 -38.97 -19.93 -4.76
CA LEU A 201 -37.90 -20.84 -4.38
C LEU A 201 -37.07 -21.35 -5.57
N GLU A 202 -37.69 -21.61 -6.72
CA GLU A 202 -36.99 -22.12 -7.90
C GLU A 202 -36.06 -21.05 -8.50
N ASP A 203 -36.54 -19.81 -8.57
CA ASP A 203 -35.74 -18.70 -9.08
C ASP A 203 -34.56 -18.38 -8.14
N LEU A 204 -34.77 -18.47 -6.82
CA LEU A 204 -33.69 -18.35 -5.83
C LEU A 204 -32.65 -19.47 -5.97
N MET A 205 -33.08 -20.71 -6.22
CA MET A 205 -32.16 -21.82 -6.45
C MET A 205 -31.36 -21.63 -7.74
N VAL A 206 -32.00 -21.15 -8.81
CA VAL A 206 -31.30 -20.84 -10.08
C VAL A 206 -30.25 -19.75 -9.86
N GLU A 207 -30.59 -18.66 -9.17
CA GLU A 207 -29.63 -17.59 -8.84
C GLU A 207 -28.44 -18.14 -8.07
N ARG A 208 -28.67 -18.93 -7.01
CA ARG A 208 -27.59 -19.53 -6.21
C ARG A 208 -26.70 -20.47 -7.03
N VAL A 209 -27.29 -21.31 -7.87
CA VAL A 209 -26.55 -22.23 -8.74
C VAL A 209 -25.73 -21.47 -9.77
N VAL A 210 -26.30 -20.43 -10.40
CA VAL A 210 -25.59 -19.60 -11.37
C VAL A 210 -24.43 -18.86 -10.70
N SER A 211 -24.66 -18.19 -9.56
CA SER A 211 -23.59 -17.52 -8.82
C SER A 211 -22.47 -18.48 -8.42
N ALA A 212 -22.79 -19.67 -7.93
CA ALA A 212 -21.79 -20.68 -7.57
C ALA A 212 -20.99 -21.15 -8.80
N ALA A 213 -21.66 -21.42 -9.92
CA ALA A 213 -21.03 -21.84 -11.16
C ALA A 213 -20.09 -20.76 -11.72
N VAL A 214 -20.54 -19.49 -11.74
CA VAL A 214 -19.74 -18.37 -12.21
C VAL A 214 -18.53 -18.13 -11.33
N ARG A 215 -18.69 -18.12 -10.00
CA ARG A 215 -17.55 -17.99 -9.06
C ARG A 215 -16.53 -19.12 -9.25
N THR A 216 -17.00 -20.35 -9.43
CA THR A 216 -16.14 -21.51 -9.71
C THR A 216 -15.38 -21.35 -11.02
N ALA A 217 -16.04 -20.85 -12.07
CA ALA A 217 -15.42 -20.58 -13.37
C ALA A 217 -14.47 -19.37 -13.34
N TRP A 218 -14.71 -18.38 -12.47
CA TRP A 218 -13.89 -17.18 -12.32
C TRP A 218 -12.63 -17.43 -11.50
N ALA A 219 -12.64 -18.35 -10.55
CA ALA A 219 -11.52 -18.59 -9.63
C ALA A 219 -10.16 -18.78 -10.33
N PRO A 220 -10.02 -19.51 -11.46
CA PRO A 220 -8.77 -19.59 -12.19
C PRO A 220 -8.31 -18.25 -12.77
N VAL A 221 -9.25 -17.41 -13.24
CA VAL A 221 -8.95 -16.06 -13.76
C VAL A 221 -8.49 -15.16 -12.62
N GLN A 222 -9.18 -15.21 -11.47
CA GLN A 222 -8.81 -14.49 -10.26
C GLN A 222 -7.37 -14.83 -9.83
N ALA A 223 -7.02 -16.11 -9.82
CA ALA A 223 -5.68 -16.56 -9.47
C ALA A 223 -4.56 -15.99 -10.37
N ILE A 224 -4.85 -15.64 -11.62
CA ILE A 224 -3.84 -15.08 -12.56
C ILE A 224 -3.39 -13.68 -12.11
N TYR A 225 -4.31 -12.83 -11.66
CA TYR A 225 -3.99 -11.43 -11.33
C TYR A 225 -3.84 -11.20 -9.83
N GLN A 226 -4.53 -11.95 -8.98
CA GLN A 226 -4.66 -11.63 -7.55
C GLN A 226 -3.30 -11.53 -6.85
N ALA A 227 -2.42 -12.51 -7.05
CA ALA A 227 -1.09 -12.50 -6.44
C ALA A 227 -0.22 -11.31 -6.90
N LYS A 228 -0.27 -10.98 -8.20
CA LYS A 228 0.50 -9.86 -8.76
C LYS A 228 -0.04 -8.51 -8.30
N LEU A 229 -1.36 -8.36 -8.23
CA LEU A 229 -2.00 -7.14 -7.80
C LEU A 229 -1.79 -6.90 -6.31
N GLN A 230 -1.92 -7.94 -5.47
CA GLN A 230 -1.58 -7.90 -4.04
C GLN A 230 -0.13 -7.49 -3.83
N LEU A 231 0.80 -8.06 -4.60
CA LEU A 231 2.20 -7.71 -4.52
C LEU A 231 2.47 -6.24 -4.89
N LEU A 232 1.83 -5.74 -5.96
CA LEU A 232 1.91 -4.33 -6.35
C LEU A 232 1.40 -3.40 -5.26
N ILE A 233 0.21 -3.70 -4.69
CA ILE A 233 -0.40 -2.95 -3.60
C ILE A 233 0.58 -2.90 -2.43
N ARG A 234 1.01 -4.06 -1.92
CA ARG A 234 1.91 -4.16 -0.77
C ARG A 234 3.22 -3.39 -1.01
N HIS A 235 3.85 -3.56 -2.16
CA HIS A 235 5.08 -2.83 -2.47
C HIS A 235 4.89 -1.31 -2.51
N ALA A 236 3.81 -0.84 -3.13
CA ALA A 236 3.50 0.59 -3.16
C ALA A 236 3.27 1.14 -1.74
N GLN A 237 2.54 0.41 -0.90
CA GLN A 237 2.29 0.79 0.49
C GLN A 237 3.59 0.90 1.29
N VAL A 238 4.45 -0.13 1.21
CA VAL A 238 5.75 -0.15 1.88
C VAL A 238 6.60 1.03 1.41
N LEU A 239 6.75 1.24 0.10
CA LEU A 239 7.56 2.34 -0.43
C LEU A 239 7.05 3.71 0.01
N ALA A 240 5.74 3.94 -0.05
CA ALA A 240 5.15 5.21 0.38
C ALA A 240 5.51 5.54 1.83
N ILE A 241 5.48 4.54 2.73
CA ILE A 241 5.84 4.70 4.15
C ILE A 241 7.34 4.96 4.31
N LEU A 242 8.18 4.20 3.59
CA LEU A 242 9.64 4.28 3.72
C LEU A 242 10.19 5.65 3.27
N ILE A 243 9.57 6.30 2.27
CA ILE A 243 10.04 7.58 1.73
C ILE A 243 9.35 8.81 2.30
N CYS A 244 8.16 8.67 2.87
CA CYS A 244 7.40 9.84 3.30
C CYS A 244 8.19 10.62 4.37
N PRO A 245 8.37 11.95 4.21
CA PRO A 245 9.16 12.75 5.15
C PRO A 245 8.43 13.01 6.48
N ALA A 246 7.11 13.09 6.44
CA ALA A 246 6.25 13.33 7.59
C ALA A 246 4.97 12.48 7.47
N PRO A 247 5.06 11.15 7.59
CA PRO A 247 3.92 10.26 7.42
C PRO A 247 2.78 10.55 8.41
N GLU A 248 3.07 11.07 9.60
CA GLU A 248 2.10 11.56 10.58
C GLU A 248 1.24 12.74 10.10
N HIS A 249 1.69 13.47 9.08
CA HIS A 249 0.98 14.59 8.47
C HIS A 249 0.46 14.27 7.06
N HIS A 250 0.63 13.01 6.62
CA HIS A 250 0.30 12.61 5.26
C HIS A 250 -0.87 11.61 5.28
N ARG A 251 -2.10 12.14 5.17
CA ARG A 251 -3.34 11.36 5.22
C ARG A 251 -3.35 10.16 4.27
N SER A 252 -3.03 10.36 2.99
CA SER A 252 -3.05 9.27 1.99
C SER A 252 -2.09 8.12 2.34
N VAL A 253 -0.92 8.43 2.90
CA VAL A 253 0.03 7.40 3.38
C VAL A 253 -0.54 6.67 4.59
N VAL A 254 -1.13 7.38 5.55
CA VAL A 254 -1.72 6.73 6.73
C VAL A 254 -2.89 5.83 6.34
N GLU A 255 -3.81 6.36 5.54
CA GLU A 255 -5.08 5.72 5.19
C GLU A 255 -4.92 4.56 4.20
N TYR A 256 -4.15 4.76 3.12
CA TYR A 256 -4.04 3.78 2.04
C TYR A 256 -2.78 2.92 2.11
N CYS A 257 -1.80 3.28 2.94
CA CYS A 257 -0.54 2.55 3.04
C CYS A 257 -0.27 1.96 4.42
N MET A 258 -0.40 2.73 5.50
CA MET A 258 -0.12 2.19 6.84
C MET A 258 -1.25 1.33 7.36
N HIS A 259 -2.50 1.83 7.29
CA HIS A 259 -3.65 1.13 7.85
C HIS A 259 -3.85 -0.30 7.28
N PRO A 260 -3.68 -0.55 5.97
CA PRO A 260 -3.78 -1.91 5.42
C PRO A 260 -2.71 -2.89 5.91
N LEU A 261 -1.59 -2.40 6.47
CA LEU A 261 -0.49 -3.21 6.99
C LEU A 261 -0.60 -3.47 8.51
N PHE A 262 -1.70 -3.03 9.13
CA PHE A 262 -1.92 -3.24 10.56
C PHE A 262 -2.22 -4.72 10.87
N GLY A 263 -1.47 -5.30 11.80
CA GLY A 263 -1.68 -6.66 12.29
C GLY A 263 -0.81 -7.73 11.62
N GLU A 264 -0.32 -7.48 10.40
CA GLU A 264 0.64 -8.34 9.71
C GLU A 264 2.06 -7.76 9.82
N GLU A 265 2.33 -6.63 9.16
CA GLU A 265 3.66 -6.02 9.11
C GLU A 265 3.88 -4.98 10.23
N ILE A 266 2.82 -4.34 10.71
CA ILE A 266 2.87 -3.41 11.84
C ILE A 266 2.26 -4.07 13.09
N ALA A 267 3.06 -4.16 14.15
CA ALA A 267 2.71 -4.94 15.33
C ALA A 267 1.56 -4.30 16.12
N GLY A 268 0.69 -5.13 16.71
CA GLY A 268 -0.49 -4.69 17.47
C GLY A 268 -0.23 -3.56 18.48
N PRO A 269 0.80 -3.63 19.36
CA PRO A 269 1.11 -2.53 20.27
C PRO A 269 1.41 -1.21 19.55
N THR A 270 2.08 -1.27 18.40
CA THR A 270 2.36 -0.08 17.58
C THR A 270 1.10 0.44 16.90
N VAL A 271 0.23 -0.44 16.40
CA VAL A 271 -1.08 -0.08 15.85
C VAL A 271 -1.89 0.73 16.87
N GLU A 272 -1.93 0.29 18.12
CA GLU A 272 -2.65 1.02 19.19
C GLU A 272 -2.04 2.40 19.46
N ARG A 273 -0.70 2.53 19.41
CA ARG A 273 -0.02 3.84 19.52
C ARG A 273 -0.40 4.77 18.37
N ILE A 274 -0.39 4.25 17.14
CA ILE A 274 -0.74 5.01 15.93
C ILE A 274 -2.19 5.45 15.98
N LYS A 275 -3.12 4.55 16.33
CA LYS A 275 -4.54 4.88 16.50
C LYS A 275 -4.73 5.95 17.57
N ARG A 276 -4.13 5.78 18.75
CA ARG A 276 -4.21 6.79 19.83
C ARG A 276 -3.66 8.15 19.39
N ALA A 277 -2.60 8.18 18.58
CA ALA A 277 -1.94 9.42 18.22
C ALA A 277 -2.51 10.12 16.97
N LEU A 278 -3.20 9.39 16.09
CA LEU A 278 -3.69 9.92 14.80
C LEU A 278 -5.22 9.82 14.62
N TYR A 279 -5.89 8.82 15.22
CA TYR A 279 -7.26 8.48 14.82
C TYR A 279 -8.33 9.31 15.53
N GLU A 280 -8.03 9.96 16.67
CA GLU A 280 -8.93 10.97 17.24
C GLU A 280 -9.17 12.13 16.25
N ASP A 281 -8.15 12.51 15.47
CA ASP A 281 -8.21 13.61 14.50
C ASP A 281 -8.56 13.16 13.07
N LEU A 282 -8.15 11.96 12.62
CA LEU A 282 -8.36 11.48 11.24
C LEU A 282 -9.72 10.79 11.00
N PHE A 283 -10.38 10.28 12.05
CA PHE A 283 -11.60 9.45 11.94
C PHE A 283 -12.75 9.94 12.82
N SER A 284 -12.70 11.18 13.32
CA SER A 284 -13.86 11.82 13.93
C SER A 284 -15.02 11.87 12.91
N PRO A 285 -16.17 11.22 13.17
CA PRO A 285 -17.31 11.28 12.27
C PRO A 285 -17.97 12.65 12.40
N GLY A 286 -17.64 13.57 11.49
CA GLY A 286 -18.29 14.87 11.43
C GLY A 286 -17.48 15.94 10.73
N LEU A 287 -17.51 15.93 9.39
CA LEU A 287 -17.54 17.09 8.48
C LEU A 287 -17.40 16.58 7.03
N GLU A 288 -18.41 15.85 6.56
CA GLU A 288 -18.88 15.84 5.17
C GLU A 288 -20.41 15.85 5.19
#